data_AF-A0A349SII9-F1
#
_entry.id   AF-A0A349SII9-F1
#
_cell.length_a   1.000
_cell.length_b   1.000
_cell.length_c   1.000
_cell.angle_alpha   90.00
_cell.angle_beta   90.00
_cell.angle_gamma   90.00
#
_symmetry.space_group_name_H-M   'P 1'
#
loop_
_entity.id
_entity.type
_entity.pdbx_description
1 polymer ?
#
loop_
_entity_poly.entity_id
_entity_poly.type
_entity_poly.pdbx_seq_one_letter_code
_entity_poly.pdbx_strand_id
1 'polypeptide(L)'
;MRSPEPSYLLDCLRVAIGRLLREVMIMTGEAIFPKDSVFLEPTLAAKRARYYSQENNFDFSWPGVPVHQFENERNLAMQPGRSTGLVPLDLQSVLGLSYPATTPTLLVRYVNIQGKDSLTTDFVASGTVCYVIRGEGVTTDDVETIHWGPGDVF
;
A
#
# COMPACT_ATOMS: atom_id res chain seq x y z
N MET A 1 -20.16 30.23 21.66
CA MET A 1 -18.92 29.49 21.34
C MET A 1 -19.31 28.22 20.61
N ARG A 2 -18.93 28.10 19.34
CA ARG A 2 -19.27 26.96 18.46
C ARG A 2 -18.40 25.78 18.88
N SER A 3 -18.99 24.60 19.09
CA SER A 3 -18.25 23.36 19.32
C SER A 3 -17.36 23.05 18.10
N PRO A 4 -16.19 22.40 18.27
CA PRO A 4 -15.42 21.92 17.13
C PRO A 4 -16.16 20.75 16.46
N GLU A 5 -16.34 20.85 15.14
CA GLU A 5 -16.90 19.80 14.26
C GLU A 5 -15.99 18.55 14.24
N PRO A 6 -16.54 17.35 14.02
CA PRO A 6 -15.77 16.11 14.02
C PRO A 6 -14.82 16.03 12.81
N SER A 7 -13.55 15.73 13.08
CA SER A 7 -12.52 15.45 12.07
C SER A 7 -12.33 13.94 11.93
N TYR A 8 -12.57 13.41 10.74
CA TYR A 8 -12.49 11.99 10.40
C TYR A 8 -11.05 11.63 10.00
N LEU A 9 -10.55 10.47 10.43
CA LEU A 9 -9.15 10.06 10.25
C LEU A 9 -9.11 8.59 9.83
N LEU A 10 -8.61 8.32 8.62
CA LEU A 10 -8.33 6.95 8.14
C LEU A 10 -6.82 6.73 8.07
N ASP A 11 -6.41 5.49 8.31
CA ASP A 11 -5.07 4.94 8.12
C ASP A 11 -5.15 3.91 6.98
N CYS A 12 -4.68 4.23 5.79
CA CYS A 12 -4.76 3.30 4.67
C CYS A 12 -3.45 2.54 4.45
N LEU A 13 -3.46 1.22 4.68
CA LEU A 13 -2.41 0.28 4.30
C LEU A 13 -2.49 -0.04 2.78
N ARG A 14 -1.39 -0.11 2.04
CA ARG A 14 -1.38 -0.40 0.59
C ARG A 14 -0.35 -1.44 0.20
N VAL A 15 -0.79 -2.61 -0.24
CA VAL A 15 0.12 -3.57 -0.87
C VAL A 15 0.30 -3.19 -2.34
N ALA A 16 1.46 -2.64 -2.70
CA ALA A 16 1.86 -2.39 -4.08
C ALA A 16 2.56 -3.63 -4.64
N ILE A 17 1.79 -4.50 -5.29
CA ILE A 17 2.32 -5.47 -6.25
C ILE A 17 2.33 -4.76 -7.59
N GLY A 18 3.52 -4.43 -8.07
CA GLY A 18 3.71 -3.86 -9.41
C GLY A 18 2.92 -4.66 -10.45
N ARG A 19 2.20 -3.93 -11.30
CA ARG A 19 1.39 -4.42 -12.41
C ARG A 19 2.24 -5.24 -13.39
N LEU A 20 2.34 -6.56 -13.18
CA LEU A 20 2.68 -7.53 -14.22
C LEU A 20 2.35 -8.98 -13.84
N LEU A 21 1.10 -9.29 -13.50
CA LEU A 21 0.64 -10.68 -13.45
C LEU A 21 -0.79 -10.77 -14.01
N ARG A 22 -0.91 -10.75 -15.35
CA ARG A 22 -1.96 -11.52 -15.98
C ARG A 22 -1.42 -12.94 -16.05
N GLU A 23 -2.18 -13.88 -15.48
CA GLU A 23 -1.89 -15.31 -15.33
C GLU A 23 -1.04 -15.68 -14.09
N VAL A 24 -1.72 -15.79 -12.95
CA VAL A 24 -1.25 -16.64 -11.84
C VAL A 24 -1.55 -18.08 -12.25
N MET A 25 -0.56 -18.76 -12.82
CA MET A 25 -0.55 -20.22 -12.93
C MET A 25 -0.04 -20.77 -11.60
N ILE A 26 -0.94 -21.28 -10.75
CA ILE A 26 -0.53 -22.04 -9.57
C ILE A 26 -0.07 -23.41 -10.05
N MET A 27 1.25 -23.61 -10.19
CA MET A 27 1.84 -24.91 -10.49
C MET A 27 2.07 -25.67 -9.18
N THR A 28 1.06 -26.43 -8.72
CA THR A 28 1.16 -27.30 -7.53
C THR A 28 1.81 -28.66 -7.84
N GLY A 29 2.87 -28.69 -8.63
CA GLY A 29 3.59 -29.93 -8.95
C GLY A 29 5.05 -29.66 -9.27
N GLU A 30 5.94 -30.56 -8.87
CA GLU A 30 7.31 -30.57 -9.36
C GLU A 30 7.27 -30.56 -10.90
N ALA A 31 7.86 -29.53 -11.50
CA ALA A 31 8.02 -29.48 -12.94
C ALA A 31 9.03 -30.57 -13.36
N ILE A 32 8.52 -31.74 -13.75
CA ILE A 32 9.32 -32.77 -14.41
C ILE A 32 9.58 -32.26 -15.83
N PHE A 33 10.69 -31.56 -16.02
CA PHE A 33 11.12 -31.10 -17.33
C PHE A 33 11.48 -32.31 -18.21
N PRO A 34 10.95 -32.40 -19.44
CA PRO A 34 11.44 -33.36 -20.42
C PRO A 34 12.97 -33.27 -20.54
N LYS A 35 13.64 -34.40 -20.71
CA LYS A 35 15.11 -34.49 -20.75
C LYS A 35 15.75 -33.57 -21.80
N ASP A 36 14.98 -33.18 -22.81
CA ASP A 36 15.39 -32.32 -23.93
C ASP A 36 14.95 -30.85 -23.77
N SER A 37 14.58 -30.44 -22.54
CA SER A 37 14.19 -29.06 -22.27
C SER A 37 15.38 -28.13 -22.48
N VAL A 38 15.22 -27.20 -23.42
CA VAL A 38 16.21 -26.14 -23.68
C VAL A 38 15.88 -24.96 -22.79
N PHE A 39 16.75 -24.68 -21.82
CA PHE A 39 16.69 -23.42 -21.08
C PHE A 39 17.10 -22.29 -22.01
N LEU A 40 16.13 -21.45 -22.38
CA LEU A 40 16.40 -20.24 -23.15
C LEU A 40 17.11 -19.21 -22.27
N GLU A 41 17.95 -18.38 -22.90
CA GLU A 41 18.55 -17.23 -22.25
C GLU A 41 17.45 -16.37 -21.60
N PRO A 42 17.54 -16.06 -20.30
CA PRO A 42 16.48 -15.33 -19.64
C PRO A 42 16.38 -13.92 -20.21
N THR A 43 15.15 -13.51 -20.52
CA THR A 43 14.84 -12.15 -20.97
C THR A 43 15.26 -11.12 -19.91
N LEU A 44 15.39 -9.84 -20.30
CA LEU A 44 15.70 -8.78 -19.33
C LEU A 44 14.68 -8.71 -18.19
N ALA A 45 13.40 -8.99 -18.47
CA ALA A 45 12.37 -9.10 -17.44
C ALA A 45 12.60 -10.31 -16.54
N ALA A 46 12.89 -11.48 -17.10
CA ALA A 46 13.18 -12.69 -16.32
C ALA A 46 14.40 -12.53 -15.42
N LYS A 47 15.46 -11.85 -15.89
CA LYS A 47 16.67 -11.54 -15.08
C LYS A 47 16.37 -10.63 -13.88
N ARG A 48 15.32 -9.80 -13.96
CA ARG A 48 14.88 -8.90 -12.88
C ARG A 48 13.82 -9.50 -11.98
N ALA A 49 13.20 -10.61 -12.37
CA ALA A 49 12.20 -11.28 -11.56
C ALA A 49 12.81 -11.80 -10.25
N ARG A 50 12.01 -11.77 -9.20
CA ARG A 50 12.31 -12.39 -7.90
C ARG A 50 11.12 -13.29 -7.58
N TYR A 51 11.38 -14.59 -7.44
CA TYR A 51 10.38 -15.59 -7.13
C TYR A 51 10.52 -15.95 -5.66
N TYR A 52 9.47 -15.71 -4.88
CA TYR A 52 9.39 -16.10 -3.48
C TYR A 52 8.55 -17.37 -3.38
N SER A 53 9.12 -18.44 -2.83
CA SER A 53 8.51 -19.73 -2.53
C SER A 53 8.80 -20.09 -1.08
N GLN A 54 8.02 -21.01 -0.50
CA GLN A 54 8.23 -21.48 0.87
C GLN A 54 9.68 -21.92 1.16
N GLU A 55 10.37 -22.43 0.14
CA GLU A 55 11.76 -22.91 0.22
C GLU A 55 12.80 -21.79 0.21
N ASN A 56 12.53 -20.65 -0.44
CA ASN A 56 13.53 -19.59 -0.66
C ASN A 56 13.15 -18.23 -0.03
N ASN A 57 12.07 -18.17 0.74
CA ASN A 57 11.56 -16.96 1.38
C ASN A 57 12.60 -16.20 2.23
N PHE A 58 13.67 -16.87 2.66
CA PHE A 58 14.74 -16.31 3.49
C PHE A 58 16.08 -16.16 2.76
N ASP A 59 16.18 -16.58 1.49
CA ASP A 59 17.42 -16.51 0.70
C ASP A 59 17.80 -15.08 0.32
N PHE A 60 16.84 -14.15 0.44
CA PHE A 60 17.04 -12.74 0.16
C PHE A 60 16.74 -11.90 1.41
N SER A 61 17.70 -11.03 1.76
CA SER A 61 17.52 -10.00 2.78
C SER A 61 17.59 -8.64 2.11
N TRP A 62 16.60 -7.79 2.38
CA TRP A 62 16.68 -6.38 2.01
C TRP A 62 17.82 -5.70 2.80
N PRO A 63 18.48 -4.67 2.23
CA PRO A 63 19.35 -3.81 3.03
C PRO A 63 18.63 -3.39 4.30
N GLY A 64 19.35 -3.35 5.42
CA GLY A 64 18.76 -2.95 6.70
C GLY A 64 18.10 -1.58 6.57
N VAL A 65 16.78 -1.54 6.69
CA VAL A 65 16.02 -0.28 6.69
C VAL A 65 16.15 0.30 8.10
N PRO A 66 16.67 1.54 8.24
CA PRO A 66 16.70 2.20 9.54
C PRO A 66 15.31 2.18 10.17
N VAL A 67 15.24 1.88 11.47
CA VAL A 67 14.00 2.00 12.22
C VAL A 67 13.53 3.44 12.09
N HIS A 68 12.28 3.63 11.65
CA HIS A 68 11.70 4.94 11.46
C HIS A 68 10.35 5.06 12.16
N GLN A 69 10.12 6.22 12.76
CA GLN A 69 8.85 6.58 13.35
C GLN A 69 8.31 7.82 12.67
N PHE A 70 7.09 7.73 12.13
CA PHE A 70 6.42 8.83 11.44
C PHE A 70 5.72 9.78 12.42
N GLU A 71 6.46 10.27 13.41
CA GLU A 71 5.87 11.05 14.50
C GLU A 71 5.33 12.40 14.00
N ASN A 72 6.04 13.04 13.08
CA ASN A 72 5.64 14.33 12.53
C ASN A 72 4.37 14.19 11.69
N GLU A 73 4.29 13.16 10.86
CA GLU A 73 3.15 12.84 10.01
C GLU A 73 1.94 12.47 10.86
N ARG A 74 2.12 11.62 11.88
CA ARG A 74 1.08 11.29 12.87
C ARG A 74 0.58 12.55 13.55
N ASN A 75 1.48 13.36 14.10
CA ASN A 75 1.11 14.58 14.81
C ASN A 75 0.35 15.53 13.88
N LEU A 76 0.80 15.70 12.62
CA LEU A 76 0.13 16.51 11.61
C LEU A 76 -1.27 15.98 11.27
N ALA A 77 -1.43 14.67 11.08
CA ALA A 77 -2.72 14.05 10.78
C ALA A 77 -3.71 14.17 11.95
N MET A 78 -3.20 14.13 13.18
CA MET A 78 -3.99 14.20 14.42
C MET A 78 -4.31 15.63 14.86
N GLN A 79 -3.76 16.66 14.20
CA GLN A 79 -4.02 18.06 14.53
C GLN A 79 -5.53 18.38 14.48
N PRO A 80 -6.09 19.00 15.54
CA PRO A 80 -7.47 19.46 15.51
C PRO A 80 -7.72 20.42 14.34
N GLY A 81 -8.82 20.22 13.61
CA GLY A 81 -9.17 21.08 12.48
C GLY A 81 -8.30 20.90 11.22
N ARG A 82 -7.50 19.82 11.13
CA ARG A 82 -6.77 19.47 9.91
C ARG A 82 -7.71 19.50 8.70
N SER A 83 -7.30 20.19 7.63
CA SER A 83 -8.06 20.23 6.38
C SER A 83 -8.08 18.87 5.69
N THR A 84 -9.08 18.65 4.84
CA THR A 84 -9.20 17.46 4.01
C THR A 84 -7.93 17.25 3.17
N GLY A 85 -7.40 16.03 3.16
CA GLY A 85 -6.20 15.70 2.40
C GLY A 85 -5.45 14.47 2.91
N LEU A 86 -4.24 14.28 2.38
CA LEU A 86 -3.39 13.12 2.62
C LEU A 86 -2.09 13.53 3.30
N VAL A 87 -1.59 12.69 4.20
CA VAL A 87 -0.24 12.78 4.76
C VAL A 87 0.52 11.48 4.47
N PRO A 88 1.47 11.46 3.52
CA PRO A 88 2.21 10.25 3.19
C PRO A 88 3.27 9.92 4.24
N LEU A 89 3.37 8.63 4.58
CA LEU A 89 4.44 8.10 5.43
C LEU A 89 5.62 7.72 4.55
N ASP A 90 6.33 8.72 4.06
CA ASP A 90 7.32 8.57 2.98
C ASP A 90 8.76 8.42 3.49
N LEU A 91 9.42 7.36 3.04
CA LEU A 91 10.83 7.04 3.26
C LEU A 91 11.63 6.95 1.96
N GLN A 92 11.16 7.57 0.88
CA GLN A 92 11.84 7.57 -0.42
C GLN A 92 13.36 7.78 -0.31
N SER A 93 13.79 8.83 0.41
CA SER A 93 15.20 9.18 0.55
C SER A 93 15.99 8.16 1.36
N VAL A 94 15.39 7.62 2.42
CA VAL A 94 15.99 6.60 3.29
C VAL A 94 16.14 5.26 2.55
N LEU A 95 15.17 4.93 1.70
CA LEU A 95 15.14 3.69 0.91
C LEU A 95 15.92 3.80 -0.41
N GLY A 96 16.38 5.01 -0.80
CA GLY A 96 17.06 5.24 -2.06
C GLY A 96 16.17 5.02 -3.29
N LEU A 97 14.87 5.31 -3.18
CA LEU A 97 13.88 5.10 -4.24
C LEU A 97 13.64 6.37 -5.06
N SER A 98 13.12 6.19 -6.28
CA SER A 98 12.69 7.30 -7.16
C SER A 98 11.20 7.66 -6.99
N TYR A 99 10.52 7.02 -6.02
CA TYR A 99 9.10 7.19 -5.76
C TYR A 99 8.82 7.16 -4.25
N PRO A 100 7.73 7.81 -3.78
CA PRO A 100 7.34 7.78 -2.38
C PRO A 100 7.01 6.37 -1.90
N ALA A 101 7.55 5.98 -0.74
CA ALA A 101 7.34 4.64 -0.19
C ALA A 101 7.62 4.57 1.32
N THR A 102 6.73 3.93 2.07
CA THR A 102 6.96 3.54 3.48
C THR A 102 7.88 2.33 3.57
N THR A 103 7.70 1.39 2.63
CA THR A 103 8.63 0.30 2.33
C THR A 103 8.67 0.15 0.80
N PRO A 104 9.63 -0.60 0.22
CA PRO A 104 9.74 -0.71 -1.25
C PRO A 104 8.45 -1.14 -1.97
N THR A 105 7.51 -1.79 -1.29
CA THR A 105 6.24 -2.29 -1.85
C THR A 105 5.00 -1.69 -1.20
N LEU A 106 5.12 -0.64 -0.37
CA LEU A 106 3.99 -0.09 0.38
C LEU A 106 4.17 1.42 0.58
N LEU A 107 3.10 2.18 0.39
CA LEU A 107 3.03 3.57 0.82
C LEU A 107 1.76 3.81 1.63
N VAL A 108 1.95 3.99 2.93
CA VAL A 108 0.89 4.31 3.90
C VAL A 108 0.62 5.82 3.87
N ARG A 109 -0.63 6.18 4.10
CA ARG A 109 -1.06 7.58 4.23
C ARG A 109 -2.08 7.70 5.35
N TYR A 110 -1.97 8.77 6.13
CA TYR A 110 -3.14 9.27 6.84
C TYR A 110 -4.04 10.01 5.87
N VAL A 111 -5.35 9.83 6.04
CA VAL A 111 -6.39 10.54 5.29
C VAL A 111 -7.24 11.31 6.28
N ASN A 112 -7.38 12.61 6.06
CA ASN A 112 -8.31 13.46 6.78
C ASN A 112 -9.41 13.90 5.83
N ILE A 113 -10.67 13.85 6.29
CA ILE A 113 -11.82 14.37 5.55
C ILE A 113 -12.66 15.18 6.54
N GLN A 114 -12.95 16.44 6.22
CA GLN A 114 -13.86 17.26 7.01
C GLN A 114 -15.31 16.95 6.64
N GLY A 115 -16.23 17.21 7.57
CA GLY A 115 -17.65 17.04 7.30
C GLY A 115 -18.08 17.82 6.06
N LYS A 116 -18.78 17.14 5.13
CA LYS A 116 -19.25 17.64 3.82
C LYS A 116 -18.19 17.81 2.73
N ASP A 117 -16.92 17.59 3.03
CA ASP A 117 -15.88 17.49 2.00
C ASP A 117 -15.87 16.09 1.38
N SER A 118 -15.29 16.00 0.19
CA SER A 118 -14.94 14.74 -0.46
C SER A 118 -13.48 14.74 -0.88
N LEU A 119 -12.90 13.55 -0.96
CA LEU A 119 -11.53 13.35 -1.44
C LEU A 119 -11.55 12.25 -2.50
N THR A 120 -11.26 12.62 -3.74
CA THR A 120 -11.07 11.66 -4.83
C THR A 120 -9.60 11.32 -4.95
N THR A 121 -9.29 10.04 -5.09
CA THR A 121 -7.91 9.57 -5.26
C THR A 121 -7.80 8.62 -6.44
N ASP A 122 -6.79 8.83 -7.28
CA ASP A 122 -6.42 7.94 -8.38
C ASP A 122 -4.93 7.61 -8.23
N PHE A 123 -4.65 6.48 -7.58
CA PHE A 123 -3.28 6.08 -7.27
C PHE A 123 -2.84 4.94 -8.18
N VAL A 124 -1.57 5.00 -8.61
CA VAL A 124 -0.92 3.88 -9.29
C VAL A 124 -0.57 2.80 -8.27
N ALA A 125 -1.55 1.96 -7.92
CA ALA A 125 -1.40 0.84 -6.98
C ALA A 125 -2.23 -0.36 -7.45
N SER A 126 -1.82 -1.57 -7.07
CA SER A 126 -2.61 -2.80 -7.32
C SER A 126 -3.80 -2.96 -6.38
N GLY A 127 -3.75 -2.32 -5.21
CA GLY A 127 -4.78 -2.41 -4.19
C GLY A 127 -4.63 -1.32 -3.15
N THR A 128 -5.71 -1.07 -2.43
CA THR A 128 -5.78 -0.15 -1.30
C THR A 128 -6.53 -0.85 -0.18
N VAL A 129 -6.04 -0.72 1.04
CA VAL A 129 -6.73 -1.13 2.26
C VAL A 129 -6.86 0.12 3.12
N CYS A 130 -8.01 0.34 3.74
CA CYS A 130 -8.25 1.47 4.62
C CYS A 130 -8.74 1.00 5.97
N TYR A 131 -8.07 1.44 7.03
CA TYR A 131 -8.47 1.29 8.42
C TYR A 131 -9.02 2.62 8.94
N VAL A 132 -10.19 2.60 9.57
CA VAL A 132 -10.80 3.83 10.10
C VAL A 132 -10.35 4.05 11.55
N ILE A 133 -9.52 5.07 11.80
CA ILE A 133 -9.11 5.41 13.17
C ILE A 133 -10.26 6.08 13.92
N ARG A 134 -10.93 7.05 13.28
CA ARG A 134 -12.07 7.75 13.90
C ARG A 134 -13.03 8.34 12.88
N GLY A 135 -14.28 8.41 13.33
CA GLY A 135 -15.42 8.92 12.57
C GLY A 135 -15.97 7.91 11.54
N GLU A 136 -16.90 8.36 10.72
CA GLU A 136 -17.69 7.57 9.77
C GLU A 136 -17.82 8.30 8.42
N GLY A 137 -18.15 7.56 7.38
CA GLY A 137 -18.35 8.12 6.06
C GLY A 137 -18.70 7.07 5.02
N VAL A 138 -18.52 7.45 3.76
CA VAL A 138 -18.81 6.61 2.61
C VAL A 138 -17.71 6.75 1.57
N THR A 139 -17.29 5.63 1.02
CA THR A 139 -16.41 5.56 -0.15
C THR A 139 -17.19 4.91 -1.28
N THR A 140 -17.07 5.45 -2.48
CA THR A 140 -17.67 4.89 -3.70
C THR A 140 -16.58 4.74 -4.74
N ASP A 141 -16.53 3.59 -5.39
CA ASP A 141 -15.80 3.37 -6.63
C ASP A 141 -16.78 2.97 -7.77
N ASP A 142 -16.24 2.52 -8.90
CA ASP A 142 -17.06 2.13 -10.06
C ASP A 142 -17.87 0.84 -9.83
N VAL A 143 -17.60 0.10 -8.74
CA VAL A 143 -18.16 -1.23 -8.47
C VAL A 143 -19.12 -1.18 -7.29
N GLU A 144 -18.74 -0.50 -6.21
CA GLU A 144 -19.49 -0.53 -4.96
C GLU A 144 -19.44 0.77 -4.17
N THR A 145 -20.30 0.82 -3.16
CA THR A 145 -20.35 1.88 -2.16
C THR A 145 -20.21 1.24 -0.79
N ILE A 146 -19.19 1.66 -0.05
CA ILE A 146 -18.81 1.13 1.24
C ILE A 146 -19.08 2.22 2.29
N HIS A 147 -19.98 1.93 3.22
CA HIS A 147 -20.14 2.70 4.45
C HIS A 147 -19.14 2.20 5.48
N TRP A 148 -18.47 3.11 6.16
CA TRP A 148 -17.43 2.76 7.12
C TRP A 148 -17.52 3.63 8.38
N GLY A 149 -17.09 3.06 9.50
CA GLY A 149 -17.03 3.68 10.81
C GLY A 149 -15.77 3.25 11.59
N PRO A 150 -15.57 3.72 12.83
CA PRO A 150 -14.34 3.50 13.57
C PRO A 150 -14.03 2.01 13.76
N GLY A 151 -12.80 1.59 13.43
CA GLY A 151 -12.33 0.22 13.55
C GLY A 151 -12.49 -0.64 12.29
N ASP A 152 -13.22 -0.16 11.28
CA ASP A 152 -13.42 -0.91 10.04
C ASP A 152 -12.14 -1.02 9.21
N VAL A 153 -12.01 -2.12 8.47
CA VAL A 153 -10.98 -2.37 7.46
C VAL A 153 -11.67 -2.78 6.16
N PHE A 154 -11.38 -2.11 5.05
CA PHE A 154 -11.93 -2.39 3.73
C PHE A 154 -10.91 -2.16 2.61
#